data_AF-A0A1I3E9L8-F1
#
_entry.id   AF-A0A1I3E9L8-F1
#
_cell.length_a   1.000
_cell.length_b   1.000
_cell.length_c   1.000
_cell.angle_alpha   90.00
_cell.angle_beta   90.00
_cell.angle_gamma   90.00
#
_symmetry.space_group_name_H-M   'P 1'
#
loop_
_entity.id
_entity.type
_entity.pdbx_description
1 polymer ?
#
loop_
_entity_poly.entity_id
_entity_poly.type
_entity_poly.pdbx_seq_one_letter_code
_entity_poly.pdbx_strand_id
1 'polypeptide(L)'
;MIYLWASLLFLSNLLAWGSNFFGVPGNWLLLLFTIVYKLVLPPDQTPDLSWTILLMALVMAIFGEIWEFAASAAGAAKKGGSRRGAIMSIVGSLVGSIGGAVIGVPVPVIGPLLGALVGGAVGAFAGAYFGERDRKHGDRVAIGKAALVGRLFGTAGKLVFGLVMLIIVTADSFADF
;
A
#
# COMPACT_ATOMS: atom_id res chain seq x y z
N MET A 1 19.16 9.53 -23.54
CA MET A 1 17.91 8.76 -23.69
C MET A 1 17.65 7.88 -22.48
N ILE A 2 18.66 7.19 -21.94
CA ILE A 2 18.54 6.40 -20.70
C ILE A 2 17.91 7.16 -19.51
N TYR A 3 18.38 8.38 -19.21
CA TYR A 3 17.84 9.17 -18.09
C TYR A 3 16.38 9.59 -18.25
N LEU A 4 15.88 9.66 -19.49
CA LEU A 4 14.45 9.86 -19.75
C LEU A 4 13.65 8.63 -19.32
N TRP A 5 14.10 7.43 -19.71
CA TRP A 5 13.48 6.17 -19.29
C TRP A 5 13.55 5.98 -17.77
N ALA A 6 14.69 6.27 -17.15
CA ALA A 6 14.85 6.20 -15.70
C ALA A 6 13.92 7.20 -14.97
N SER A 7 13.74 8.40 -15.51
CA SER A 7 12.79 9.39 -14.98
C SER A 7 11.34 8.92 -15.12
N LEU A 8 10.97 8.32 -16.25
CA LEU A 8 9.64 7.75 -16.45
C LEU A 8 9.37 6.57 -15.50
N LEU A 9 10.37 5.71 -15.27
CA LEU A 9 10.29 4.64 -14.28
C LEU A 9 10.08 5.22 -12.88
N PHE A 10 10.89 6.21 -12.47
CA PHE A 10 10.74 6.86 -11.17
C PHE A 10 9.34 7.42 -10.97
N LEU A 11 8.81 8.17 -11.95
CA LEU A 11 7.46 8.74 -11.87
C LEU A 11 6.39 7.64 -11.79
N SER A 12 6.53 6.58 -12.58
CA SER A 12 5.60 5.44 -12.57
C SER A 12 5.62 4.71 -11.22
N ASN A 13 6.81 4.49 -10.68
CA ASN A 13 7.03 3.85 -9.37
C ASN A 13 6.55 4.74 -8.22
N LEU A 14 6.71 6.06 -8.31
CA LEU A 14 6.20 7.02 -7.33
C LEU A 14 4.66 7.00 -7.29
N LEU A 15 4.01 6.94 -8.45
CA LEU A 15 2.55 6.80 -8.54
C LEU A 15 2.07 5.43 -8.02
N ALA A 16 2.76 4.35 -8.38
CA ALA A 16 2.49 3.01 -7.84
C ALA A 16 2.63 2.99 -6.30
N TRP A 17 3.69 3.58 -5.76
CA TRP A 17 3.89 3.70 -4.32
C TRP A 17 2.78 4.51 -3.65
N GLY A 18 2.38 5.64 -4.24
CA GLY A 18 1.27 6.48 -3.75
C GLY A 18 -0.09 5.77 -3.79
N SER A 19 -0.28 4.81 -4.71
CA SER A 19 -1.53 4.03 -4.76
C SER A 19 -1.79 3.16 -3.51
N ASN A 20 -0.75 2.85 -2.72
CA ASN A 20 -0.88 2.09 -1.48
C ASN A 20 -1.80 2.78 -0.46
N PHE A 21 -1.90 4.11 -0.48
CA PHE A 21 -2.82 4.87 0.38
C PHE A 21 -4.29 4.50 0.14
N PHE A 22 -4.61 4.03 -1.06
CA PHE A 22 -5.97 3.67 -1.49
C PHE A 22 -6.28 2.18 -1.28
N GLY A 23 -5.36 1.40 -0.69
CA GLY A 23 -5.52 -0.05 -0.52
C GLY A 23 -5.27 -0.87 -1.78
N VAL A 24 -4.65 -0.27 -2.79
CA VAL A 24 -4.17 -0.97 -3.99
C VAL A 24 -2.85 -1.69 -3.66
N PRO A 25 -2.54 -2.84 -4.28
CA PRO A 25 -1.23 -3.50 -4.20
C PRO A 25 -0.13 -2.71 -4.93
N GLY A 26 0.16 -1.49 -4.49
CA GLY A 26 1.08 -0.55 -5.14
C GLY A 26 2.52 -1.04 -5.24
N ASN A 27 3.01 -1.78 -4.23
CA ASN A 27 4.36 -2.36 -4.28
C ASN A 27 4.51 -3.41 -5.40
N TRP A 28 3.43 -4.14 -5.73
CA TRP A 28 3.42 -5.07 -6.86
C TRP A 28 3.43 -4.33 -8.20
N LEU A 29 2.71 -3.21 -8.30
CA LEU A 29 2.76 -2.35 -9.49
C LEU A 29 4.16 -1.74 -9.69
N LEU A 30 4.81 -1.30 -8.61
CA LEU A 30 6.19 -0.81 -8.62
C LEU A 30 7.14 -1.89 -9.16
N LEU A 31 7.04 -3.12 -8.63
CA LEU A 31 7.84 -4.25 -9.10
C LEU A 31 7.57 -4.55 -10.59
N LEU A 32 6.30 -4.54 -11.01
CA LEU A 32 5.91 -4.76 -12.41
C LEU A 32 6.54 -3.73 -13.34
N PHE A 33 6.46 -2.44 -13.03
CA PHE A 33 7.08 -1.39 -13.84
C PHE A 33 8.59 -1.52 -13.89
N THR A 34 9.20 -1.95 -12.79
CA THR A 34 10.65 -2.20 -12.71
C THR A 34 11.07 -3.37 -13.60
N ILE A 35 10.30 -4.47 -13.62
CA ILE A 35 10.53 -5.61 -14.53
C ILE A 35 10.35 -5.17 -15.99
N VAL A 36 9.28 -4.44 -16.30
CA VAL A 36 9.03 -3.93 -17.66
C VAL A 36 10.17 -3.03 -18.12
N TYR A 37 10.66 -2.14 -17.26
CA TYR A 37 11.82 -1.29 -17.56
C TYR A 37 13.05 -2.13 -17.93
N LYS A 38 13.41 -3.13 -17.11
CA LYS A 38 14.56 -4.01 -17.39
C LYS A 38 14.44 -4.76 -18.71
N LEU A 39 13.22 -5.17 -19.09
CA LEU A 39 12.98 -5.95 -20.31
C LEU A 39 12.90 -5.10 -21.58
N VAL A 40 12.46 -3.84 -21.46
CA VAL A 40 12.26 -2.93 -22.60
C VAL A 40 13.52 -2.10 -22.87
N LEU A 41 14.37 -1.88 -21.86
CA LEU A 41 15.59 -1.11 -22.04
C LEU A 41 16.55 -1.83 -23.01
N PRO A 42 17.04 -1.14 -24.06
CA PRO A 42 18.00 -1.75 -24.98
C PRO A 42 19.28 -2.19 -24.25
N PRO A 43 19.86 -3.38 -24.58
CA PRO A 43 20.98 -3.97 -23.84
C PRO A 43 22.28 -3.16 -23.85
N ASP A 44 22.38 -2.18 -24.73
CA ASP A 44 23.54 -1.31 -24.96
C ASP A 44 23.48 -0.02 -24.13
N GLN A 45 22.43 0.21 -23.34
CA GLN A 45 22.31 1.39 -22.50
C GLN A 45 22.79 1.14 -21.06
N THR A 46 23.58 2.07 -20.55
CA THR A 46 24.00 2.16 -19.15
C THR A 46 23.48 3.47 -18.56
N PRO A 47 23.01 3.50 -17.30
CA PRO A 47 22.96 2.39 -16.34
C PRO A 47 21.97 1.26 -16.70
N ASP A 48 22.31 0.02 -16.35
CA ASP A 48 21.48 -1.17 -16.52
C ASP A 48 21.01 -1.76 -15.18
N LEU A 49 19.71 -1.68 -14.90
CA LEU A 49 19.13 -2.11 -13.63
C LEU A 49 19.51 -3.56 -13.25
N SER A 50 20.17 -3.75 -12.12
CA SER A 50 20.69 -5.03 -11.66
C SER A 50 19.59 -6.04 -11.32
N TRP A 51 19.81 -7.31 -11.69
CA TRP A 51 18.95 -8.43 -11.27
C TRP A 51 18.91 -8.59 -9.75
N THR A 52 19.96 -8.18 -9.04
CA THR A 52 20.00 -8.17 -7.58
C THR A 52 18.98 -7.18 -7.02
N ILE A 53 18.87 -5.98 -7.59
CA ILE A 53 17.92 -4.96 -7.17
C ILE A 53 16.47 -5.40 -7.47
N LEU A 54 16.24 -6.06 -8.60
CA LEU A 54 14.94 -6.69 -8.89
C LEU A 54 14.56 -7.75 -7.84
N LEU A 55 15.50 -8.62 -7.46
CA LEU A 55 15.26 -9.63 -6.43
C LEU A 55 14.98 -8.99 -5.06
N MET A 56 15.74 -7.96 -4.69
CA MET A 56 15.51 -7.20 -3.46
C MET A 56 14.13 -6.53 -3.47
N ALA A 57 13.74 -5.93 -4.58
CA ALA A 57 12.42 -5.31 -4.75
C ALA A 57 11.29 -6.35 -4.62
N LEU A 58 11.46 -7.54 -5.21
CA LEU A 58 10.51 -8.65 -5.05
C LEU A 58 10.36 -9.08 -3.59
N VAL A 59 11.47 -9.27 -2.89
CA VAL A 59 11.49 -9.65 -1.48
C VAL A 59 10.78 -8.59 -0.62
N MET A 60 11.07 -7.31 -0.86
CA MET A 60 10.43 -6.20 -0.15
C MET A 60 8.93 -6.08 -0.46
N ALA A 61 8.52 -6.34 -1.71
CA ALA A 61 7.10 -6.36 -2.09
C ALA A 61 6.34 -7.43 -1.30
N ILE A 62 6.90 -8.64 -1.21
CA ILE A 62 6.35 -9.74 -0.42
C ILE A 62 6.26 -9.37 1.06
N PHE A 63 7.34 -8.84 1.65
CA PHE A 63 7.32 -8.43 3.07
C PHE A 63 6.32 -7.31 3.36
N GLY A 64 6.21 -6.32 2.47
CA GLY A 64 5.24 -5.23 2.61
C GLY A 64 3.80 -5.72 2.58
N GLU A 65 3.50 -6.68 1.72
CA GLU A 65 2.18 -7.28 1.61
C GLU A 65 1.86 -8.18 2.83
N ILE A 66 2.81 -9.03 3.23
CA ILE A 66 2.70 -9.85 4.46
C ILE A 66 2.49 -8.95 5.68
N TRP A 67 3.21 -7.85 5.79
CA TRP A 67 3.07 -6.90 6.89
C TRP A 67 1.65 -6.31 6.93
N GLU A 68 1.13 -5.83 5.81
CA GLU A 68 -0.20 -5.23 5.75
C GLU A 68 -1.29 -6.24 6.15
N PHE A 69 -1.20 -7.46 5.62
CA PHE A 69 -2.13 -8.53 5.98
C PHE A 69 -2.01 -8.94 7.44
N ALA A 70 -0.78 -9.10 7.96
CA ALA A 70 -0.55 -9.47 9.35
C ALA A 70 -1.06 -8.40 10.31
N ALA A 71 -0.76 -7.12 10.08
CA ALA A 71 -1.22 -6.02 10.92
C ALA A 71 -2.75 -5.90 10.92
N SER A 72 -3.37 -6.00 9.74
CA SER A 72 -4.82 -5.91 9.59
C SER A 72 -5.56 -7.11 10.20
N ALA A 73 -5.03 -8.32 10.03
CA ALA A 73 -5.63 -9.54 10.54
C ALA A 73 -5.39 -9.74 12.05
N ALA A 74 -4.19 -9.49 12.55
CA ALA A 74 -3.83 -9.76 13.94
C ALA A 74 -4.62 -8.90 14.94
N GLY A 75 -4.89 -7.63 14.59
CA GLY A 75 -5.69 -6.74 15.44
C GLY A 75 -7.11 -7.26 15.66
N ALA A 76 -7.83 -7.51 14.56
CA ALA A 76 -9.22 -7.97 14.61
C ALA A 76 -9.32 -9.40 15.18
N ALA A 77 -8.41 -10.31 14.82
CA ALA A 77 -8.43 -11.69 15.30
C ALA A 77 -8.20 -11.78 16.82
N LYS A 78 -7.31 -10.97 17.39
CA LYS A 78 -7.10 -10.90 18.87
C LYS A 78 -8.34 -10.46 19.63
N LYS A 79 -9.24 -9.70 18.99
CA LYS A 79 -10.54 -9.30 19.56
C LYS A 79 -11.68 -10.25 19.16
N GLY A 80 -11.34 -11.40 18.59
CA GLY A 80 -12.27 -12.44 18.17
C GLY A 80 -13.12 -12.06 16.96
N GLY A 81 -12.65 -11.17 16.09
CA GLY A 81 -13.37 -10.74 14.88
C GLY A 81 -13.77 -11.92 13.99
N SER A 82 -14.98 -11.86 13.43
CA SER A 82 -15.48 -12.87 12.52
C SER A 82 -14.95 -12.66 11.09
N ARG A 83 -15.05 -13.71 10.27
CA ARG A 83 -14.72 -13.63 8.83
C ARG A 83 -15.57 -12.58 8.10
N ARG A 84 -16.85 -12.44 8.49
CA ARG A 84 -17.74 -11.42 7.92
C ARG A 84 -17.28 -10.02 8.30
N GLY A 85 -16.92 -9.80 9.56
CA GLY A 85 -16.34 -8.54 10.04
C GLY A 85 -15.08 -8.15 9.27
N ALA A 86 -14.19 -9.11 9.02
CA ALA A 86 -12.98 -8.88 8.23
C ALA A 86 -13.29 -8.46 6.78
N ILE A 87 -14.19 -9.17 6.09
CA ILE A 87 -14.58 -8.83 4.71
C ILE A 87 -15.22 -7.44 4.64
N MET A 88 -16.15 -7.14 5.55
CA MET A 88 -16.79 -5.82 5.60
C MET A 88 -15.81 -4.72 5.95
N SER A 89 -14.79 -5.00 6.77
CA SER A 89 -13.71 -4.06 7.06
C SER A 89 -12.89 -3.73 5.82
N ILE A 90 -12.55 -4.72 5.00
CA ILE A 90 -11.82 -4.49 3.73
C ILE A 90 -12.66 -3.62 2.79
N VAL A 91 -13.93 -3.95 2.58
CA VAL A 91 -14.83 -3.16 1.72
C VAL A 91 -15.00 -1.75 2.26
N GLY A 92 -15.24 -1.63 3.57
CA GLY A 92 -15.35 -0.34 4.25
C GLY A 92 -14.08 0.49 4.09
N SER A 93 -12.91 -0.13 4.21
CA SER A 93 -11.61 0.54 4.01
C SER A 93 -11.46 1.06 2.58
N LEU A 94 -11.85 0.28 1.56
CA LEU A 94 -11.75 0.72 0.16
C LEU A 94 -12.67 1.90 -0.11
N VAL A 95 -13.95 1.79 0.26
CA VAL A 95 -14.94 2.87 0.11
C VAL A 95 -14.51 4.11 0.89
N GLY A 96 -14.06 3.92 2.12
CA GLY A 96 -13.56 4.98 2.99
C GLY A 96 -12.32 5.67 2.43
N SER A 97 -11.37 4.91 1.85
CA SER A 97 -10.16 5.49 1.25
C SER A 97 -10.50 6.36 0.04
N ILE A 98 -11.40 5.89 -0.83
CA ILE A 98 -11.83 6.66 -1.99
C ILE A 98 -12.61 7.91 -1.55
N GLY A 99 -13.59 7.76 -0.65
CA GLY A 99 -14.38 8.89 -0.16
C GLY A 99 -13.53 9.91 0.59
N GLY A 100 -12.60 9.46 1.43
CA GLY A 100 -11.67 10.32 2.15
C GLY A 100 -10.72 11.06 1.22
N ALA A 101 -10.23 10.43 0.15
CA ALA A 101 -9.39 11.08 -0.85
C ALA A 101 -10.12 12.22 -1.56
N VAL A 102 -11.39 12.01 -1.93
CA VAL A 102 -12.23 13.04 -2.57
C VAL A 102 -12.45 14.22 -1.64
N ILE A 103 -12.73 13.96 -0.36
CA ILE A 103 -12.88 15.02 0.66
C ILE A 103 -11.57 15.79 0.85
N GLY A 104 -10.42 15.12 0.72
CA GLY A 104 -9.10 15.72 0.86
C GLY A 104 -8.64 16.60 -0.32
N VAL A 105 -9.33 16.58 -1.47
CA VAL A 105 -8.96 17.32 -2.70
C VAL A 105 -8.64 18.81 -2.51
N PRO A 106 -9.31 19.59 -1.63
CA PRO A 106 -9.01 21.01 -1.45
C PRO A 106 -7.54 21.31 -1.11
N VAL A 107 -6.80 20.34 -0.56
CA VAL A 107 -5.34 20.43 -0.38
C VAL A 107 -4.67 19.47 -1.38
N PRO A 108 -4.10 19.96 -2.49
CA PRO A 108 -3.55 19.10 -3.53
C PRO A 108 -2.48 18.15 -3.01
N VAL A 109 -2.43 16.94 -3.59
CA VAL A 109 -1.47 15.86 -3.27
C VAL A 109 -1.58 15.32 -1.85
N ILE A 110 -1.27 16.13 -0.84
CA ILE A 110 -1.23 15.71 0.57
C ILE A 110 -2.64 15.42 1.09
N GLY A 111 -3.62 16.26 0.74
CA GLY A 111 -5.00 16.11 1.20
C GLY A 111 -5.63 14.79 0.76
N PRO A 112 -5.59 14.41 -0.53
CA PRO A 112 -6.08 13.10 -0.98
C PRO A 112 -5.39 11.91 -0.33
N LEU A 113 -4.07 11.97 -0.10
CA LEU A 113 -3.31 10.87 0.53
C LEU A 113 -3.69 10.69 1.99
N LEU A 114 -3.72 11.78 2.77
CA LEU A 114 -4.15 11.75 4.17
C LEU A 114 -5.63 11.38 4.28
N GLY A 115 -6.47 11.92 3.39
CA GLY A 115 -7.87 11.58 3.28
C GLY A 115 -8.09 10.10 3.00
N ALA A 116 -7.32 9.51 2.08
CA ALA A 116 -7.37 8.08 1.80
C ALA A 116 -6.96 7.24 3.02
N LEU A 117 -5.88 7.62 3.70
CA LEU A 117 -5.40 6.90 4.89
C LEU A 117 -6.44 6.93 6.03
N VAL A 118 -6.92 8.13 6.38
CA VAL A 118 -7.89 8.33 7.47
C VAL A 118 -9.24 7.73 7.10
N GLY A 119 -9.72 8.01 5.88
CA GLY A 119 -10.97 7.47 5.36
C GLY A 119 -10.94 5.95 5.32
N GLY A 120 -9.84 5.34 4.89
CA GLY A 120 -9.66 3.90 4.91
C GLY A 120 -9.67 3.31 6.32
N ALA A 121 -9.02 3.96 7.28
CA ALA A 121 -9.01 3.52 8.67
C ALA A 121 -10.40 3.61 9.33
N VAL A 122 -11.13 4.70 9.09
CA VAL A 122 -12.52 4.88 9.55
C VAL A 122 -13.47 3.91 8.84
N GLY A 123 -13.27 3.69 7.55
CA GLY A 123 -14.00 2.72 6.76
C GLY A 123 -13.79 1.29 7.26
N ALA A 124 -12.54 0.92 7.60
CA ALA A 124 -12.19 -0.35 8.21
C ALA A 124 -12.89 -0.56 9.56
N PHE A 125 -12.93 0.49 10.41
CA PHE A 125 -13.69 0.51 11.66
C PHE A 125 -15.17 0.23 11.41
N ALA A 126 -15.79 1.04 10.55
CA ALA A 126 -17.23 0.98 10.30
C ALA A 126 -17.62 -0.38 9.71
N GLY A 127 -16.86 -0.87 8.73
CA GLY A 127 -17.06 -2.17 8.12
C GLY A 127 -16.99 -3.31 9.13
N ALA A 128 -15.96 -3.35 9.97
CA ALA A 128 -15.84 -4.34 11.03
C ALA A 128 -16.98 -4.22 12.06
N TYR A 129 -17.31 -2.99 12.49
CA TYR A 129 -18.39 -2.73 13.44
C TYR A 129 -19.76 -3.22 12.92
N PHE A 130 -20.07 -3.00 11.64
CA PHE A 130 -21.34 -3.46 11.04
C PHE A 130 -21.33 -4.95 10.71
N GLY A 131 -20.17 -5.54 10.41
CA GLY A 131 -20.04 -6.99 10.18
C GLY A 131 -20.27 -7.84 11.42
N GLU A 132 -20.03 -7.29 12.61
CA GLU A 132 -20.24 -7.96 13.91
C GLU A 132 -21.64 -7.71 14.51
N ARG A 133 -22.68 -7.52 13.68
CA ARG A 133 -24.02 -7.11 14.13
C ARG A 133 -24.65 -7.99 15.21
N ASP A 134 -24.28 -9.26 15.28
CA ASP A 134 -24.83 -10.25 16.20
C ASP A 134 -24.15 -10.21 17.59
N ARG A 135 -23.16 -9.32 17.78
CA ARG A 135 -22.43 -9.13 19.04
C ARG A 135 -22.89 -7.90 19.82
N LYS A 136 -22.54 -7.88 21.11
CA LYS A 136 -22.77 -6.72 21.98
C LYS A 136 -22.02 -5.50 21.45
N HIS A 137 -22.59 -4.32 21.65
CA HIS A 137 -22.03 -3.06 21.15
C HIS A 137 -20.55 -2.87 21.55
N GLY A 138 -20.19 -3.17 22.80
CA GLY A 138 -18.81 -3.06 23.28
C GLY A 138 -17.81 -3.91 22.49
N ASP A 139 -18.18 -5.16 22.16
CA ASP A 139 -17.34 -6.06 21.38
C ASP A 139 -17.17 -5.56 19.94
N ARG A 140 -18.26 -5.06 19.34
CA ARG A 140 -18.26 -4.48 17.99
C ARG A 140 -17.31 -3.28 17.91
N VAL A 141 -17.37 -2.39 18.90
CA VAL A 141 -16.47 -1.23 18.99
C VAL A 141 -15.03 -1.67 19.17
N ALA A 142 -14.77 -2.68 20.02
CA ALA A 142 -13.42 -3.20 20.25
C ALA A 142 -12.80 -3.81 18.98
N ILE A 143 -13.57 -4.62 18.24
CA ILE A 143 -13.16 -5.22 16.96
C ILE A 143 -12.95 -4.13 15.91
N GLY A 144 -13.87 -3.16 15.81
CA GLY A 144 -13.74 -2.02 14.91
C GLY A 144 -12.48 -1.22 15.17
N LYS A 145 -12.18 -0.87 16.43
CA LYS A 145 -10.95 -0.15 16.80
C LYS A 145 -9.70 -0.94 16.42
N ALA A 146 -9.73 -2.25 16.64
CA ALA A 146 -8.61 -3.10 16.28
C ALA A 146 -8.40 -3.17 14.77
N ALA A 147 -9.48 -3.20 13.97
CA ALA A 147 -9.40 -3.13 12.51
C ALA A 147 -8.87 -1.78 12.01
N LEU A 148 -9.30 -0.67 12.62
CA LEU A 148 -8.79 0.68 12.33
C LEU A 148 -7.28 0.77 12.55
N VAL A 149 -6.84 0.35 13.74
CA VAL A 149 -5.43 0.38 14.12
C VAL A 149 -4.62 -0.56 13.24
N GLY A 150 -5.13 -1.77 12.98
CA GLY A 150 -4.51 -2.72 12.06
C GLY A 150 -4.34 -2.16 10.65
N ARG A 151 -5.35 -1.44 10.15
CA ARG A 151 -5.28 -0.77 8.83
C ARG A 151 -4.20 0.31 8.81
N LEU A 152 -4.14 1.19 9.81
CA LEU A 152 -3.13 2.25 9.88
C LEU A 152 -1.70 1.69 9.93
N PHE A 153 -1.43 0.75 10.84
CA PHE A 153 -0.10 0.15 10.98
C PHE A 153 0.27 -0.73 9.78
N GLY A 154 -0.70 -1.41 9.19
CA GLY A 154 -0.50 -2.21 7.98
C GLY A 154 -0.08 -1.34 6.80
N THR A 155 -0.84 -0.27 6.52
CA THR A 155 -0.52 0.66 5.44
C THR A 155 0.79 1.41 5.70
N ALA A 156 1.07 1.83 6.94
CA ALA A 156 2.32 2.50 7.28
C ALA A 156 3.55 1.62 7.01
N GLY A 157 3.54 0.36 7.45
CA GLY A 157 4.66 -0.55 7.17
C GLY A 157 4.79 -0.87 5.68
N LYS A 158 3.67 -1.09 4.97
CA LYS A 158 3.68 -1.30 3.52
C LYS A 158 4.29 -0.13 2.76
N LEU A 159 3.98 1.11 3.18
CA LEU A 159 4.57 2.32 2.63
C LEU A 159 6.08 2.39 2.88
N VAL A 160 6.57 1.98 4.05
CA VAL A 160 8.01 1.91 4.34
C VAL A 160 8.71 0.92 3.41
N PHE A 161 8.19 -0.31 3.27
CA PHE A 161 8.76 -1.29 2.34
C PHE A 161 8.75 -0.78 0.90
N GLY A 162 7.64 -0.18 0.46
CA GLY A 162 7.54 0.41 -0.86
C GLY A 162 8.48 1.61 -1.09
N LEU A 163 8.76 2.39 -0.04
CA LEU A 163 9.69 3.52 -0.12
C LEU A 163 11.13 3.01 -0.27
N VAL A 164 11.51 1.96 0.45
CA VAL A 164 12.81 1.30 0.27
C VAL A 164 12.93 0.78 -1.16
N MET A 165 11.90 0.11 -1.70
CA MET A 165 11.87 -0.34 -3.10
C MET A 165 12.07 0.82 -4.07
N LEU A 166 11.33 1.92 -3.89
CA LEU A 166 11.43 3.11 -4.73
C LEU A 166 12.86 3.67 -4.72
N ILE A 167 13.49 3.78 -3.54
CA ILE A 167 14.85 4.30 -3.39
C ILE A 167 15.86 3.40 -4.10
N ILE A 168 15.87 2.09 -3.82
CA ILE A 168 16.89 1.19 -4.38
C ILE A 168 16.76 1.07 -5.91
N VAL A 169 15.53 1.00 -6.43
CA VAL A 169 15.28 0.93 -7.88
C VAL A 169 15.68 2.22 -8.58
N THR A 170 15.38 3.37 -7.96
CA THR A 170 15.76 4.67 -8.53
C THR A 170 17.26 4.90 -8.44
N ALA A 171 17.92 4.50 -7.35
CA ALA A 171 19.35 4.65 -7.23
C ALA A 171 20.08 3.85 -8.33
N ASP A 172 19.69 2.59 -8.50
CA ASP A 172 20.29 1.70 -9.49
C ASP A 172 20.03 2.12 -10.94
N SER A 173 18.80 2.56 -11.25
CA SER A 173 18.46 3.02 -12.61
C SER A 173 19.17 4.32 -13.05
N PHE A 174 19.77 5.05 -12.11
CA PHE A 174 20.52 6.28 -12.40
C PHE A 174 22.03 6.16 -12.21
N ALA A 175 22.53 5.15 -11.49
CA ALA A 175 23.94 5.11 -11.11
C ALA A 175 24.62 3.73 -11.16
N ASP A 176 23.95 2.64 -11.57
CA ASP A 176 24.53 1.30 -11.80
C ASP A 176 25.42 0.82 -10.64
N PHE A 177 24.81 0.31 -9.56
CA PHE A 177 25.53 -0.12 -8.35
C PHE A 177 25.75 -1.64 -8.26
#